data_AF-A0A3L5TV16-F1
#
_entry.id   AF-A0A3L5TV16-F1
#
_cell.length_a   1.000
_cell.length_b   1.000
_cell.length_c   1.000
_cell.angle_alpha   90.00
_cell.angle_beta   90.00
_cell.angle_gamma   90.00
#
_symmetry.space_group_name_H-M   'P 1'
#
loop_
_entity.id
_entity.type
_entity.pdbx_description
1 polymer ?
#
loop_
_entity_poly.entity_id
_entity_poly.type
_entity_poly.pdbx_seq_one_letter_code
_entity_poly.pdbx_strand_id
1 'polypeptide(L)'
;MVPFYVSTYAIVVLSIDRAYVIVRPLAAASKGKLYRYGMALSAWVIGCILAIPYGVFGTYIEEDIYCTHDAPSLVFLYADLTTIIILPIVIITVCYIVIIFTIRGRERNGFLRGKNNDTDNGCDTNVRNRSISKAKIRTIKLLCVVVFAYIICWAPITIAAVITHHGIAEYGLWFQILYLLAPVNSLANPLVFLIFNQKMFRSKKNKTKKKVFSGTTFKTETETISLGS
;
A
#
# COMPACT_ATOMS: atom_id res chain seq x y z
N MET A 1 19.45 -4.78 -7.58
CA MET A 1 18.17 -4.46 -8.29
C MET A 1 16.94 -5.15 -7.71
N VAL A 2 16.97 -6.45 -7.38
CA VAL A 2 15.80 -7.20 -6.87
C VAL A 2 14.98 -6.48 -5.78
N PRO A 3 15.57 -5.90 -4.71
CA PRO A 3 14.78 -5.27 -3.64
C PRO A 3 13.94 -4.08 -4.11
N PHE A 4 14.45 -3.29 -5.06
CA PHE A 4 13.74 -2.13 -5.63
C PHE A 4 12.51 -2.55 -6.42
N TYR A 5 12.69 -3.58 -7.26
CA TYR A 5 11.60 -4.17 -8.03
C TYR A 5 10.56 -4.83 -7.12
N VAL A 6 10.97 -5.70 -6.18
CA VAL A 6 10.03 -6.35 -5.25
C VAL A 6 9.24 -5.33 -4.43
N SER A 7 9.88 -4.28 -3.92
CA SER A 7 9.20 -3.21 -3.17
C SER A 7 8.16 -2.47 -4.03
N THR A 8 8.52 -2.13 -5.26
CA THR A 8 7.64 -1.42 -6.20
C THR A 8 6.41 -2.25 -6.56
N TYR A 9 6.61 -3.50 -6.97
CA TYR A 9 5.52 -4.38 -7.38
C TYR A 9 4.69 -4.88 -6.20
N ALA A 10 5.23 -4.90 -4.98
CA ALA A 10 4.43 -5.10 -3.77
C ALA A 10 3.39 -3.98 -3.58
N ILE A 11 3.73 -2.71 -3.86
CA ILE A 11 2.79 -1.58 -3.77
C ILE A 11 1.72 -1.68 -4.87
N VAL A 12 2.11 -2.10 -6.08
CA VAL A 12 1.17 -2.34 -7.20
C VAL A 12 0.17 -3.44 -6.83
N VAL A 13 0.67 -4.60 -6.39
CA VAL A 13 -0.17 -5.73 -5.98
C VAL A 13 -1.06 -5.37 -4.80
N LEU A 14 -0.54 -4.60 -3.83
CA LEU A 14 -1.35 -4.08 -2.72
C LEU A 14 -2.47 -3.17 -3.22
N SER A 15 -2.20 -2.31 -4.20
CA SER A 15 -3.22 -1.42 -4.78
C SER A 15 -4.32 -2.21 -5.51
N ILE A 16 -3.94 -3.26 -6.23
CA ILE A 16 -4.86 -4.19 -6.90
C ILE A 16 -5.71 -4.96 -5.87
N ASP A 17 -5.11 -5.50 -4.80
CA ASP A 17 -5.85 -6.16 -3.70
C ASP A 17 -6.93 -5.24 -3.16
N ARG A 18 -6.55 -3.99 -2.88
CA ARG A 18 -7.44 -2.99 -2.29
C ARG A 18 -8.55 -2.61 -3.26
N ALA A 19 -8.24 -2.43 -4.54
CA ALA A 19 -9.24 -2.22 -5.57
C ALA A 19 -10.23 -3.39 -5.63
N TYR A 20 -9.74 -4.63 -5.68
CA TYR A 20 -10.59 -5.82 -5.73
C TYR A 20 -11.49 -5.96 -4.50
N VAL A 21 -10.94 -5.84 -3.29
CA VAL A 21 -11.70 -5.92 -2.02
C VAL A 21 -12.75 -4.82 -1.92
N ILE A 22 -12.42 -3.60 -2.36
CA ILE A 22 -13.35 -2.47 -2.31
C ILE A 22 -14.43 -2.64 -3.39
N VAL A 23 -14.09 -3.02 -4.62
CA VAL A 23 -15.04 -3.15 -5.73
C VAL A 23 -15.96 -4.36 -5.56
N ARG A 24 -15.46 -5.49 -5.06
CA ARG A 24 -16.22 -6.74 -4.93
C ARG A 24 -16.16 -7.33 -3.51
N PRO A 25 -16.83 -6.71 -2.52
CA PRO A 25 -16.70 -7.11 -1.12
C PRO A 25 -17.16 -8.55 -0.84
N LEU A 26 -18.22 -9.04 -1.50
CA LEU A 26 -18.72 -10.41 -1.32
C LEU A 26 -17.76 -11.45 -1.91
N ALA A 27 -17.27 -11.21 -3.12
CA ALA A 27 -16.30 -12.09 -3.78
C ALA A 27 -14.91 -12.03 -3.14
N ALA A 28 -14.61 -10.97 -2.39
CA ALA A 28 -13.39 -10.87 -1.59
C ALA A 28 -13.52 -11.57 -0.23
N ALA A 29 -14.71 -11.57 0.37
CA ALA A 29 -14.98 -12.27 1.63
C ALA A 29 -14.81 -13.80 1.49
N SER A 30 -15.06 -14.36 0.31
CA SER A 30 -14.85 -15.79 0.02
C SER A 30 -13.39 -16.18 -0.23
N LYS A 31 -12.46 -15.22 -0.38
CA LYS A 31 -11.05 -15.53 -0.64
C LYS A 31 -10.34 -15.96 0.65
N GLY A 32 -9.75 -17.15 0.61
CA GLY A 32 -8.98 -17.74 1.70
C GLY A 32 -7.53 -17.25 1.80
N LYS A 33 -6.74 -17.87 2.68
CA LYS A 33 -5.32 -17.53 2.92
C LYS A 33 -4.46 -17.75 1.67
N LEU A 34 -4.74 -18.79 0.89
CA LEU A 34 -3.98 -19.14 -0.32
C LEU A 34 -3.94 -17.99 -1.34
N TYR A 35 -5.06 -17.31 -1.55
CA TYR A 35 -5.13 -16.13 -2.42
C TYR A 35 -4.16 -15.03 -1.96
N ARG A 36 -4.11 -14.77 -0.65
CA ARG A 36 -3.24 -13.72 -0.07
C ARG A 36 -1.75 -14.07 -0.21
N TYR A 37 -1.40 -15.34 0.01
CA TYR A 37 -0.04 -15.83 -0.23
C TYR A 37 0.33 -15.76 -1.71
N GLY A 38 -0.59 -16.11 -2.61
CA GLY A 38 -0.39 -15.99 -4.05
C GLY A 38 -0.11 -14.55 -4.50
N MET A 39 -0.83 -13.57 -3.95
CA MET A 39 -0.54 -12.15 -4.20
C MET A 39 0.83 -11.73 -3.68
N ALA A 40 1.22 -12.14 -2.47
CA ALA A 40 2.55 -11.83 -1.96
C ALA A 40 3.64 -12.44 -2.85
N LEU A 41 3.48 -13.71 -3.23
CA LEU A 41 4.43 -14.42 -4.10
C LEU A 41 4.53 -13.78 -5.48
N SER A 42 3.43 -13.29 -6.06
CA SER A 42 3.47 -12.68 -7.39
C SER A 42 4.34 -11.41 -7.41
N ALA A 43 4.32 -10.60 -6.35
CA ALA A 43 5.21 -9.44 -6.23
C ALA A 43 6.69 -9.82 -6.24
N TRP A 44 7.04 -10.92 -5.55
CA TRP A 44 8.40 -11.46 -5.54
C TRP A 44 8.81 -12.00 -6.91
N VAL A 45 7.95 -12.81 -7.54
CA VAL A 45 8.22 -13.40 -8.85
C VAL A 45 8.41 -12.31 -9.91
N ILE A 46 7.50 -11.33 -9.98
CA ILE A 46 7.64 -10.20 -10.91
C ILE A 46 8.93 -9.43 -10.63
N GLY A 47 9.23 -9.16 -9.35
CA GLY A 47 10.41 -8.40 -8.98
C GLY A 47 11.73 -9.11 -9.30
N CYS A 48 11.79 -10.43 -9.12
CA CYS A 48 12.94 -11.24 -9.53
C CYS A 48 13.09 -11.25 -11.04
N ILE A 49 12.01 -11.50 -11.80
CA ILE A 49 12.04 -11.55 -13.27
C ILE A 49 12.60 -10.25 -13.86
N LEU A 50 12.12 -9.10 -13.39
CA LEU A 50 12.57 -7.80 -13.90
C LEU A 50 14.02 -7.47 -13.49
N ALA A 51 14.53 -8.07 -12.43
CA ALA A 51 15.90 -7.88 -11.97
C ALA A 51 16.91 -8.83 -12.63
N ILE A 52 16.47 -9.93 -13.28
CA ILE A 52 17.35 -10.90 -13.95
C ILE A 52 18.28 -10.24 -14.99
N PRO A 53 17.81 -9.35 -15.89
CA PRO A 53 18.68 -8.74 -16.90
C PRO A 53 19.89 -8.02 -16.29
N TYR A 54 19.73 -7.39 -15.13
CA TYR A 54 20.82 -6.69 -14.44
C TYR A 54 21.86 -7.65 -13.85
N GLY A 55 21.47 -8.87 -13.48
CA GLY A 55 22.39 -9.89 -13.00
C GLY A 55 23.11 -10.64 -14.13
N VAL A 56 22.49 -10.76 -15.30
CA VAL A 56 23.06 -11.46 -16.46
C VAL A 56 23.96 -10.55 -17.30
N PHE A 57 23.56 -9.29 -17.48
CA PHE A 57 24.26 -8.32 -18.32
C PHE A 57 25.03 -7.27 -17.52
N GLY A 58 25.03 -7.35 -16.20
CA GLY A 58 25.83 -6.48 -15.34
C GLY A 58 27.30 -6.85 -15.42
N THR A 59 28.13 -5.94 -15.93
CA THR A 59 29.58 -6.07 -15.88
C THR A 59 30.11 -5.52 -14.55
N TYR A 60 31.07 -6.23 -13.94
CA TYR A 60 31.79 -5.79 -12.75
C TYR A 60 33.11 -5.17 -13.19
N ILE A 61 33.37 -3.91 -12.84
CA ILE A 61 34.65 -3.23 -13.12
C ILE A 61 35.46 -3.24 -11.82
N GLU A 62 36.62 -3.92 -11.83
CA GLU A 62 37.51 -4.12 -10.67
C GLU A 62 38.35 -2.90 -10.28
N GLU A 63 38.40 -1.85 -11.12
CA GLU A 63 39.42 -0.79 -10.98
C GLU A 63 39.08 0.35 -9.99
N ASP A 64 37.87 0.38 -9.43
CA ASP A 64 37.49 1.36 -8.42
C ASP A 64 36.93 0.69 -7.16
N ILE A 65 37.21 1.26 -5.98
CA ILE A 65 36.72 0.79 -4.65
C ILE A 65 35.17 0.83 -4.55
N TYR A 66 34.48 1.24 -5.61
CA TYR A 66 33.03 1.25 -5.75
C TYR A 66 32.59 0.39 -6.95
N CYS A 67 31.68 -0.55 -6.70
CA CYS A 67 31.00 -1.30 -7.76
C CYS A 67 30.15 -0.34 -8.61
N THR A 68 30.70 0.19 -9.70
CA THR A 68 29.89 0.90 -10.70
C THR A 68 29.42 -0.10 -11.74
N HIS A 69 28.12 -0.09 -12.04
CA HIS A 69 27.71 -0.55 -13.36
C HIS A 69 28.34 0.42 -14.35
N ASP A 70 28.97 -0.09 -15.40
CA ASP A 70 29.28 0.72 -16.57
C ASP A 70 28.03 1.53 -16.94
N ALA A 71 28.21 2.78 -17.41
CA ALA A 71 27.14 3.74 -17.62
C ALA A 71 25.90 3.00 -18.17
N PRO A 72 24.80 2.91 -17.40
CA PRO A 72 23.74 1.96 -17.72
C PRO A 72 23.30 2.27 -19.14
N SER A 73 23.41 1.28 -20.03
CA SER A 73 23.02 1.47 -21.42
C SER A 73 21.65 2.16 -21.44
N LEU A 74 21.41 3.05 -22.40
CA LEU A 74 20.14 3.77 -22.51
C LEU A 74 18.92 2.84 -22.34
N VAL A 75 19.06 1.59 -22.81
CA VAL A 75 18.06 0.52 -22.63
C VAL A 75 17.75 0.26 -21.16
N PHE A 76 18.74 0.07 -20.28
CA PHE A 76 18.51 -0.17 -18.85
C PHE A 76 17.94 1.05 -18.14
N LEU A 77 18.42 2.24 -18.50
CA LEU A 77 17.94 3.50 -17.92
C LEU A 77 16.46 3.76 -18.26
N TYR A 78 16.08 3.59 -19.53
CA TYR A 78 14.67 3.70 -19.95
C TYR A 78 13.81 2.53 -19.44
N ALA A 79 14.38 1.33 -19.29
CA ALA A 79 13.69 0.19 -18.68
C ALA A 79 13.36 0.48 -17.21
N ASP A 80 14.31 1.02 -16.42
CA ASP A 80 14.06 1.42 -15.04
C ASP A 80 13.01 2.55 -14.99
N LEU A 81 13.14 3.60 -15.81
CA LEU A 81 12.14 4.68 -15.88
C LEU A 81 10.74 4.12 -16.16
N THR A 82 10.63 3.20 -17.11
CA THR A 82 9.34 2.64 -17.51
C THR A 82 8.77 1.70 -16.44
N THR A 83 9.58 0.77 -15.94
CA THR A 83 9.11 -0.35 -15.09
C THR A 83 9.09 -0.03 -13.61
N ILE A 84 9.85 0.96 -13.16
CA ILE A 84 9.88 1.43 -11.76
C ILE A 84 8.96 2.66 -11.64
N ILE A 85 8.96 3.60 -12.57
CA ILE A 85 8.17 4.83 -12.42
C ILE A 85 6.85 4.77 -13.17
N ILE A 86 6.90 4.74 -14.50
CA ILE A 86 5.71 5.00 -15.32
C ILE A 86 4.64 3.91 -15.13
N LEU A 87 5.01 2.65 -15.31
CA LEU A 87 4.06 1.53 -15.25
C LEU A 87 3.41 1.38 -13.86
N PRO A 88 4.16 1.41 -12.74
CA PRO A 88 3.56 1.39 -11.41
C PRO A 88 2.62 2.58 -11.16
N ILE A 89 3.03 3.81 -11.51
CA ILE A 89 2.19 5.01 -11.34
C ILE A 89 0.87 4.87 -12.11
N VAL A 90 0.91 4.42 -13.36
CA VAL A 90 -0.30 4.24 -14.18
C VAL A 90 -1.24 3.23 -13.54
N ILE A 91 -0.75 2.02 -13.21
CA ILE A 91 -1.59 0.96 -12.63
C ILE A 91 -2.22 1.41 -11.31
N ILE A 92 -1.39 2.02 -10.45
CA ILE A 92 -1.82 2.52 -9.14
C ILE A 92 -2.87 3.62 -9.30
N THR A 93 -2.66 4.56 -10.22
CA THR A 93 -3.60 5.65 -10.50
C THR A 93 -4.93 5.12 -10.99
N VAL A 94 -4.92 4.19 -11.97
CA VAL A 94 -6.14 3.54 -12.46
C VAL A 94 -6.88 2.82 -11.33
N CYS A 95 -6.16 2.07 -10.48
CA CYS A 95 -6.76 1.41 -9.31
C CYS A 95 -7.47 2.42 -8.39
N TYR A 96 -6.85 3.58 -8.10
CA TYR A 96 -7.47 4.59 -7.25
C TYR A 96 -8.67 5.28 -7.89
N ILE A 97 -8.58 5.58 -9.18
CA ILE A 97 -9.70 6.14 -9.95
C ILE A 97 -10.91 5.20 -9.84
N VAL A 98 -10.72 3.89 -10.09
CA VAL A 98 -11.76 2.88 -9.97
C VAL A 98 -12.32 2.82 -8.54
N ILE A 99 -11.46 2.86 -7.53
CA ILE A 99 -11.87 2.87 -6.12
C ILE A 99 -12.76 4.08 -5.79
N ILE A 100 -12.34 5.28 -6.20
CA ILE A 100 -13.06 6.54 -5.92
C ILE A 100 -14.44 6.52 -6.59
N PHE A 101 -14.49 6.15 -7.87
CA PHE A 101 -15.75 6.04 -8.60
C PHE A 101 -16.69 5.01 -7.98
N THR A 102 -16.16 3.87 -7.56
CA THR A 102 -16.95 2.83 -6.88
C THR A 102 -17.53 3.32 -5.56
N ILE A 103 -16.76 4.06 -4.76
CA ILE A 103 -17.24 4.59 -3.47
C ILE A 103 -18.33 5.63 -3.70
N ARG A 104 -18.09 6.60 -4.59
CA ARG A 104 -19.07 7.63 -4.94
C ARG A 104 -20.37 7.05 -5.48
N GLY A 105 -20.27 6.03 -6.35
CA GLY A 105 -21.44 5.34 -6.89
C GLY A 105 -22.28 4.64 -5.80
N ARG A 106 -21.64 4.04 -4.80
CA ARG A 106 -22.34 3.39 -3.67
C ARG A 106 -22.99 4.37 -2.72
N GLU A 107 -22.37 5.51 -2.47
CA GLU A 107 -22.97 6.58 -1.64
C GLU A 107 -24.21 7.15 -2.34
N ARG A 108 -24.14 7.39 -3.65
CA ARG A 108 -25.29 7.82 -4.45
C ARG A 108 -26.41 6.78 -4.44
N ASN A 109 -26.10 5.51 -4.72
CA ASN A 109 -27.12 4.45 -4.74
C ASN A 109 -27.70 4.17 -3.34
N GLY A 110 -26.90 4.31 -2.28
CA GLY A 110 -27.36 4.20 -0.90
C GLY A 110 -28.29 5.35 -0.50
N PHE A 111 -28.00 6.57 -0.94
CA PHE A 111 -28.88 7.73 -0.75
C PHE A 111 -30.21 7.58 -1.50
N LEU A 112 -30.17 7.15 -2.77
CA LEU A 112 -31.38 6.88 -3.55
C LEU A 112 -32.23 5.76 -2.94
N ARG A 113 -31.59 4.70 -2.41
CA ARG A 113 -32.31 3.60 -1.73
C ARG A 113 -32.87 4.01 -0.36
N GLY A 114 -32.22 4.95 0.32
CA GLY A 114 -32.71 5.51 1.59
C GLY A 114 -33.96 6.39 1.43
N LYS A 115 -34.12 7.04 0.27
CA LYS A 115 -35.30 7.88 -0.03
C LYS A 115 -36.57 7.09 -0.40
N ASN A 116 -36.45 5.83 -0.83
CA ASN A 116 -37.59 4.98 -1.18
C ASN A 116 -38.10 4.11 -0.01
N ASN A 117 -37.34 3.98 1.07
CA ASN A 117 -37.69 3.14 2.22
C ASN A 117 -37.84 4.00 3.49
N ASP A 118 -38.90 4.81 3.57
CA ASP A 118 -39.39 5.45 4.81
C ASP A 118 -40.09 4.41 5.72
N THR A 119 -39.46 3.26 5.94
CA THR A 119 -39.87 2.28 6.95
C THR A 119 -38.73 2.06 7.92
N ASP A 120 -39.03 2.43 9.16
CA ASP A 120 -38.22 2.56 10.35
C ASP A 120 -37.50 1.26 10.78
N ASN A 121 -36.38 0.93 10.11
CA ASN A 121 -35.38 -0.06 10.57
C ASN A 121 -33.95 0.21 10.02
N GLY A 122 -33.71 1.41 9.49
CA GLY A 122 -32.51 1.74 8.67
C GLY A 122 -31.28 2.26 9.42
N CYS A 123 -31.36 2.54 10.72
CA CYS A 123 -30.26 3.17 11.46
C CYS A 123 -29.00 2.27 11.52
N ASP A 124 -29.21 0.98 11.70
CA ASP A 124 -28.14 0.03 12.03
C ASP A 124 -27.32 -0.43 10.81
N THR A 125 -27.91 -0.39 9.62
CA THR A 125 -27.25 -0.75 8.35
C THR A 125 -26.51 0.45 7.75
N ASN A 126 -27.08 1.66 7.82
CA ASN A 126 -26.46 2.89 7.34
C ASN A 126 -25.23 3.30 8.17
N VAL A 127 -25.29 3.14 9.51
CA VAL A 127 -24.13 3.40 10.40
C VAL A 127 -23.01 2.39 10.16
N ARG A 128 -23.32 1.10 9.93
CA ARG A 128 -22.33 0.08 9.52
C ARG A 128 -21.71 0.39 8.16
N ASN A 129 -22.50 0.76 7.15
CA ASN A 129 -21.95 1.11 5.84
C ASN A 129 -21.05 2.36 5.89
N ARG A 130 -21.45 3.37 6.66
CA ARG A 130 -20.69 4.63 6.86
C ARG A 130 -19.39 4.40 7.62
N SER A 131 -19.39 3.55 8.65
CA SER A 131 -18.17 3.20 9.40
C SER A 131 -17.21 2.31 8.60
N ILE A 132 -17.74 1.36 7.81
CA ILE A 132 -16.97 0.57 6.84
C ILE A 132 -16.35 1.48 5.76
N SER A 133 -17.09 2.49 5.26
CA SER A 133 -16.59 3.47 4.30
C SER A 133 -15.45 4.32 4.89
N LYS A 134 -15.58 4.82 6.13
CA LYS A 134 -14.50 5.55 6.84
C LYS A 134 -13.23 4.71 6.99
N ALA A 135 -13.35 3.41 7.29
CA ALA A 135 -12.21 2.51 7.34
C ALA A 135 -11.51 2.37 5.98
N LYS A 136 -12.30 2.25 4.89
CA LYS A 136 -11.81 2.19 3.50
C LYS A 136 -11.10 3.49 3.07
N ILE A 137 -11.69 4.66 3.32
CA ILE A 137 -11.12 5.97 3.01
C ILE A 137 -9.77 6.16 3.69
N ARG A 138 -9.63 5.73 4.95
CA ARG A 138 -8.34 5.84 5.65
C ARG A 138 -7.26 4.95 5.03
N THR A 139 -7.64 3.77 4.53
CA THR A 139 -6.72 2.91 3.78
C THR A 139 -6.31 3.57 2.46
N ILE A 140 -7.24 4.21 1.74
CA ILE A 140 -6.93 4.95 0.50
C ILE A 140 -5.98 6.12 0.78
N LYS A 141 -6.27 6.95 1.78
CA LYS A 141 -5.40 8.08 2.16
C LYS A 141 -3.97 7.62 2.47
N LEU A 142 -3.83 6.53 3.22
CA LEU A 142 -2.52 5.96 3.52
C LEU A 142 -1.81 5.54 2.23
N LEU A 143 -2.51 4.92 1.31
CA LEU A 143 -1.89 4.50 0.06
C LEU A 143 -1.50 5.68 -0.84
N CYS A 144 -2.29 6.77 -0.87
CA CYS A 144 -1.88 8.00 -1.54
C CYS A 144 -0.56 8.53 -0.98
N VAL A 145 -0.40 8.54 0.36
CA VAL A 145 0.85 8.95 1.01
C VAL A 145 2.02 8.07 0.57
N VAL A 146 1.82 6.76 0.44
CA VAL A 146 2.85 5.82 -0.05
C VAL A 146 3.27 6.15 -1.48
N VAL A 147 2.30 6.45 -2.35
CA VAL A 147 2.57 6.82 -3.76
C VAL A 147 3.33 8.14 -3.85
N PHE A 148 2.94 9.15 -3.06
CA PHE A 148 3.67 10.41 -3.00
C PHE A 148 5.11 10.23 -2.51
N ALA A 149 5.30 9.44 -1.44
CA ALA A 149 6.63 9.11 -0.94
C ALA A 149 7.47 8.37 -2.00
N TYR A 150 6.84 7.45 -2.74
CA TYR A 150 7.49 6.70 -3.82
C TYR A 150 7.99 7.63 -4.95
N ILE A 151 7.14 8.56 -5.41
CA ILE A 151 7.49 9.54 -6.44
C ILE A 151 8.65 10.43 -5.97
N ILE A 152 8.59 10.92 -4.74
CA ILE A 152 9.65 11.78 -4.18
C ILE A 152 10.98 11.02 -4.05
N CYS A 153 10.95 9.71 -3.77
CA CYS A 153 12.16 8.92 -3.66
C CYS A 153 12.77 8.56 -5.04
N TRP A 154 11.94 8.27 -6.04
CA TRP A 154 12.41 7.72 -7.32
C TRP A 154 12.54 8.73 -8.45
N ALA A 155 11.66 9.73 -8.51
CA ALA A 155 11.68 10.71 -9.61
C ALA A 155 12.98 11.52 -9.65
N PRO A 156 13.50 12.05 -8.52
CA PRO A 156 14.75 12.82 -8.56
C PRO A 156 15.95 12.00 -9.02
N ILE A 157 16.04 10.73 -8.59
CA ILE A 157 17.15 9.82 -8.93
C ILE A 157 17.14 9.51 -10.44
N THR A 158 15.97 9.17 -10.98
CA THR A 158 15.84 8.82 -12.40
C THR A 158 16.01 10.02 -13.31
N ILE A 159 15.45 11.19 -12.95
CA ILE A 159 15.65 12.44 -13.68
C ILE A 159 17.14 12.81 -13.68
N ALA A 160 17.80 12.71 -12.52
CA ALA A 160 19.23 12.96 -12.41
C ALA A 160 20.04 12.02 -13.32
N ALA A 161 19.73 10.72 -13.32
CA ALA A 161 20.40 9.73 -14.17
C ALA A 161 20.21 10.01 -15.67
N VAL A 162 19.02 10.43 -16.10
CA VAL A 162 18.74 10.82 -17.49
C VAL A 162 19.58 12.05 -17.88
N ILE A 163 19.59 13.08 -17.04
CA ILE A 163 20.28 14.36 -17.31
C ILE A 163 21.80 14.17 -17.36
N THR A 164 22.39 13.40 -16.43
CA THR A 164 23.83 13.08 -16.47
C THR A 164 24.20 12.22 -17.67
N HIS A 165 23.38 11.23 -18.01
CA HIS A 165 23.62 10.41 -19.21
C HIS A 165 23.57 11.23 -20.51
N HIS A 166 22.69 12.23 -20.62
CA HIS A 166 22.63 13.10 -21.80
C HIS A 166 23.72 14.20 -21.81
N GLY A 167 24.64 14.23 -20.83
CA GLY A 167 25.72 15.21 -20.75
C GLY A 167 25.23 16.62 -20.39
N ILE A 168 24.00 16.76 -19.87
CA ILE A 168 23.43 18.06 -19.48
C ILE A 168 23.99 18.50 -18.12
N ALA A 169 24.34 17.55 -17.25
CA ALA A 169 24.96 17.81 -15.95
C ALA A 169 26.07 16.80 -15.68
N GLU A 170 27.11 17.22 -14.96
CA GLU A 170 28.22 16.35 -14.55
C GLU A 170 27.90 15.63 -13.23
N TYR A 171 28.50 14.45 -13.04
CA TYR A 171 28.44 13.73 -11.77
C TYR A 171 29.06 14.57 -10.66
N GLY A 172 28.31 14.79 -9.57
CA GLY A 172 28.79 15.58 -8.44
C GLY A 172 28.06 15.23 -7.13
N LEU A 173 28.36 15.98 -6.06
CA LEU A 173 27.79 15.78 -4.73
C LEU A 173 26.25 15.74 -4.74
N TRP A 174 25.62 16.55 -5.58
CA TRP A 174 24.17 16.58 -5.74
C TRP A 174 23.60 15.21 -6.18
N PHE A 175 24.28 14.50 -7.08
CA PHE A 175 23.87 13.17 -7.56
C PHE A 175 23.99 12.12 -6.45
N GLN A 176 25.06 12.17 -5.65
CA GLN A 176 25.25 11.29 -4.50
C GLN A 176 24.17 11.53 -3.42
N ILE A 177 23.83 12.80 -3.14
CA ILE A 177 22.75 13.15 -2.22
C ILE A 177 21.41 12.58 -2.70
N LEU A 178 21.13 12.64 -4.00
CA LEU A 178 19.90 12.07 -4.56
C LEU A 178 19.85 10.55 -4.41
N TYR A 179 20.98 9.85 -4.59
CA TYR A 179 21.06 8.40 -4.36
C TYR A 179 20.78 8.00 -2.90
N LEU A 180 20.99 8.89 -1.93
CA LEU A 180 20.62 8.65 -0.52
C LEU A 180 19.09 8.57 -0.31
N LEU A 181 18.26 9.01 -1.28
CA LEU A 181 16.81 8.80 -1.21
C LEU A 181 16.40 7.35 -1.53
N ALA A 182 17.24 6.56 -2.20
CA ALA A 182 16.96 5.17 -2.53
C ALA A 182 16.66 4.29 -1.29
N PRO A 183 17.44 4.33 -0.18
CA PRO A 183 17.12 3.58 1.03
C PRO A 183 15.84 4.05 1.75
N VAL A 184 15.40 5.29 1.53
CA VAL A 184 14.15 5.81 2.12
C VAL A 184 12.91 5.07 1.58
N ASN A 185 12.97 4.55 0.35
CA ASN A 185 11.94 3.67 -0.20
C ASN A 185 11.74 2.39 0.63
N SER A 186 12.82 1.86 1.22
CA SER A 186 12.73 0.68 2.10
C SER A 186 12.14 1.03 3.48
N LEU A 187 12.32 2.26 3.95
CA LEU A 187 11.72 2.77 5.20
C LEU A 187 10.20 3.03 5.07
N ALA A 188 9.73 3.31 3.86
CA ALA A 188 8.29 3.43 3.59
C ALA A 188 7.55 2.12 3.92
N ASN A 189 8.18 0.96 3.74
CA ASN A 189 7.57 -0.34 3.98
C ASN A 189 7.17 -0.56 5.46
N PRO A 190 8.07 -0.45 6.46
CA PRO A 190 7.69 -0.45 7.88
C PRO A 190 6.72 0.66 8.28
N LEU A 191 6.82 1.86 7.71
CA LEU A 191 5.90 2.97 7.98
C LEU A 191 4.46 2.62 7.60
N VAL A 192 4.26 2.00 6.44
CA VAL A 192 2.95 1.48 6.01
C VAL A 192 2.43 0.46 7.00
N PHE A 193 3.27 -0.51 7.37
CA PHE A 193 2.90 -1.55 8.33
C PHE A 193 2.60 -0.99 9.72
N LEU A 194 3.38 -0.03 10.23
CA LEU A 194 3.17 0.64 11.52
C LEU A 194 1.84 1.41 11.51
N ILE A 195 1.53 2.16 10.46
CA ILE A 195 0.28 2.91 10.37
C ILE A 195 -0.93 1.96 10.24
N PHE A 196 -0.78 0.83 9.53
CA PHE A 196 -1.79 -0.24 9.49
C PHE A 196 -1.97 -0.92 10.86
N ASN A 197 -0.88 -1.22 11.56
CA ASN A 197 -0.88 -1.97 12.82
C ASN A 197 -1.26 -1.14 14.04
N GLN A 198 -0.99 0.17 14.07
CA GLN A 198 -1.46 1.07 15.14
C GLN A 198 -2.97 0.95 15.35
N LYS A 199 -3.75 0.65 14.30
CA LYS A 199 -5.18 0.35 14.42
C LYS A 199 -5.46 -1.04 14.96
N MET A 200 -4.72 -2.06 14.54
CA MET A 200 -4.90 -3.44 15.05
C MET A 200 -4.58 -3.51 16.54
N PHE A 201 -3.53 -2.83 16.99
CA PHE A 201 -3.17 -2.69 18.40
C PHE A 201 -4.20 -1.86 19.19
N ARG A 202 -4.71 -0.76 18.62
CA ARG A 202 -5.84 -0.01 19.23
C ARG A 202 -7.13 -0.82 19.30
N SER A 203 -7.45 -1.63 18.28
CA SER A 203 -8.62 -2.51 18.26
C SER A 203 -8.48 -3.67 19.25
N LYS A 204 -7.30 -4.29 19.35
CA LYS A 204 -7.00 -5.28 20.40
C LYS A 204 -7.11 -4.66 21.79
N LYS A 205 -6.51 -3.48 22.05
CA LYS A 205 -6.66 -2.76 23.33
C LYS A 205 -8.13 -2.48 23.67
N ASN A 206 -8.95 -2.09 22.70
CA ASN A 206 -10.37 -1.80 22.92
C ASN A 206 -11.21 -3.08 23.15
N LYS A 207 -10.90 -4.20 22.48
CA LYS A 207 -11.54 -5.50 22.73
C LYS A 207 -11.17 -6.06 24.10
N THR A 208 -9.91 -5.92 24.52
CA THR A 208 -9.46 -6.31 25.86
C THR A 208 -10.13 -5.46 26.94
N LYS A 209 -10.21 -4.13 26.75
CA LYS A 209 -10.96 -3.25 27.66
C LYS A 209 -12.45 -3.60 27.77
N LYS A 210 -13.13 -3.91 26.65
CA LYS A 210 -14.53 -4.37 26.67
C LYS A 210 -14.72 -5.71 27.39
N LYS A 211 -13.81 -6.67 27.21
CA LYS A 211 -13.86 -7.97 27.93
C LYS A 211 -13.66 -7.80 29.44
N VAL A 212 -12.74 -6.92 29.85
CA VAL A 212 -12.52 -6.62 31.28
C VAL A 212 -13.75 -5.95 31.89
N PHE A 213 -14.31 -4.93 31.23
CA PHE A 213 -15.50 -4.22 31.73
C PHE A 213 -16.74 -5.13 31.81
N SER A 214 -16.97 -5.96 30.79
CA SER A 214 -18.10 -6.92 30.79
C SER A 214 -17.93 -8.05 31.81
N GLY A 215 -16.69 -8.39 32.20
CA GLY A 215 -16.41 -9.35 33.27
C GLY A 215 -16.53 -8.74 34.67
N THR A 216 -16.35 -7.42 34.81
CA THR A 216 -16.56 -6.70 36.07
C THR A 216 -18.05 -6.51 36.36
N THR A 217 -18.87 -6.15 35.37
CA THR A 217 -20.32 -5.97 35.54
C THR A 217 -21.04 -7.28 35.94
N PHE A 218 -20.62 -8.42 35.38
CA PHE A 218 -21.19 -9.73 35.72
C PHE A 218 -20.87 -10.16 37.17
N LYS A 219 -19.73 -9.76 37.73
CA LYS A 219 -19.38 -10.06 39.12
C LYS A 219 -20.19 -9.21 40.11
N THR A 220 -20.43 -7.93 39.79
CA THR A 220 -21.20 -7.03 40.68
C THR A 220 -22.67 -7.42 40.76
N GLU A 221 -23.25 -7.96 39.69
CA GLU A 221 -24.65 -8.41 39.65
C GLU A 221 -24.86 -9.76 40.36
N THR A 222 -23.81 -10.58 40.50
CA THR A 222 -23.88 -11.85 41.23
C THR A 222 -23.73 -11.65 42.75
N GLU A 223 -22.96 -10.66 43.20
CA GLU A 223 -22.80 -10.32 44.63
C GLU A 223 -24.02 -9.61 45.24
N THR A 224 -24.76 -8.81 44.46
CA THR A 224 -25.99 -8.14 44.96
C THR A 224 -27.17 -9.11 45.12
N ILE A 225 -27.22 -10.22 44.36
CA ILE A 225 -28.27 -11.23 44.49
C ILE A 225 -28.04 -12.11 45.73
N SER A 226 -26.79 -12.31 46.17
CA SER A 226 -26.46 -13.14 47.35
C SER A 226 -26.64 -12.43 48.71
N LEU A 227 -26.87 -11.12 48.74
CA LEU A 227 -27.02 -10.33 49.98
C LEU A 227 -28.48 -9.92 50.27
N GLY A 228 -29.42 -10.30 49.40
CA GLY A 228 -30.86 -9.99 49.52
C GLY A 228 -31.75 -11.19 49.83
N SER A 229 -31.19 -12.32 50.28
CA SER A 229 -31.91 -13.52 50.70
C SER A 229 -31.65 -13.83 52.18
#